data_AF-A0AAN4UDQ9-F1
#
_entry.id   AF-A0AAN4UDQ9-F1
#
_cell.length_a   1.000
_cell.length_b   1.000
_cell.length_c   1.000
_cell.angle_alpha   90.00
_cell.angle_beta   90.00
_cell.angle_gamma   90.00
#
_symmetry.space_group_name_H-M   'P 1'
#
loop_
_entity.id
_entity.type
_entity.pdbx_description
1 polymer ?
#
loop_
_entity_poly.entity_id
_entity_poly.type
_entity_poly.pdbx_seq_one_letter_code
_entity_poly.pdbx_strand_id
1 'polypeptide(L)' 'MDKIKARKQGNAVTITLSKKFNVSEGQEFYITQEKDGTILLTPKIEDYFANVGKGGFVDTEDDLAQGFATTGSELDN' A
#
# COMPACT_ATOMS: atom_id res chain seq x y z
N MET A 1 17.77 -5.46 18.50
CA MET A 1 17.36 -6.36 17.38
C MET A 1 16.85 -7.63 18.01
N ASP A 2 15.58 -7.98 17.80
CA ASP A 2 15.02 -9.20 18.38
C ASP A 2 15.48 -10.40 17.54
N LYS A 3 15.82 -11.50 18.20
CA LYS A 3 16.10 -12.77 17.53
C LYS A 3 14.90 -13.68 17.72
N ILE A 4 14.42 -14.22 16.62
CA ILE A 4 13.36 -15.23 16.60
C ILE A 4 13.82 -16.44 15.78
N LYS A 5 13.19 -17.59 16.02
CA LYS A 5 13.49 -18.82 15.30
C LYS A 5 12.30 -19.19 14.44
N ALA A 6 12.56 -19.48 13.16
CA ALA A 6 11.56 -20.06 12.29
C ALA A 6 11.20 -21.49 12.75
N ARG A 7 9.94 -21.86 12.62
CA ARG A 7 9.42 -23.19 13.01
C ARG A 7 8.63 -23.82 11.88
N LYS A 8 8.67 -25.15 11.79
CA LYS A 8 7.82 -25.91 10.88
C LYS A 8 6.40 -25.97 11.44
N GLN A 9 5.41 -25.65 10.62
CA GLN A 9 3.99 -25.78 10.92
C GLN A 9 3.32 -26.49 9.75
N GLY A 10 2.99 -27.77 9.93
CA GLY A 10 2.52 -28.62 8.84
C GLY A 10 3.56 -28.75 7.73
N ASN A 11 3.18 -28.36 6.51
CA ASN A 11 4.04 -28.32 5.33
C ASN A 11 4.74 -26.95 5.13
N ALA A 12 4.53 -25.98 6.02
CA ALA A 12 5.05 -24.62 5.89
C ALA A 12 6.10 -24.27 6.97
N VAL A 13 6.79 -23.15 6.77
CA VAL A 13 7.67 -22.51 7.75
C VAL A 13 7.02 -21.21 8.22
N THR A 14 7.03 -20.96 9.53
CA THR A 14 6.42 -19.78 10.15
C THR A 14 7.42 -19.10 11.08
N ILE A 15 7.35 -17.78 11.11
CA ILE A 15 8.03 -16.92 12.09
C ILE A 15 7.00 -16.30 13.03
N THR A 16 7.37 -16.12 14.30
CA THR A 16 6.49 -15.46 15.28
C THR A 16 6.89 -13.99 15.40
N LEU A 17 5.96 -13.10 15.07
CA LEU A 17 6.13 -11.67 15.25
C LEU A 17 5.72 -11.27 16.67
N SER A 18 6.56 -10.48 17.35
CA SER A 18 6.26 -9.95 18.68
C SER A 18 5.10 -8.96 18.63
N LYS A 19 4.28 -8.89 19.70
CA LYS A 19 3.13 -7.97 19.79
C LYS A 19 3.49 -6.50 19.58
N LYS A 20 4.74 -6.11 19.86
CA LYS A 20 5.23 -4.74 19.66
C LYS A 20 5.19 -4.27 18.20
N PHE A 21 5.03 -5.18 17.24
CA PHE A 21 4.91 -4.85 15.82
C PHE A 21 3.46 -4.59 15.39
N ASN A 22 2.47 -4.66 16.30
CA ASN A 22 1.05 -4.35 16.06
C ASN A 22 0.44 -5.05 14.84
N VAL A 23 0.91 -6.26 14.52
CA VAL A 23 0.31 -7.09 13.47
C VAL A 23 -0.93 -7.78 14.05
N SER A 24 -2.07 -7.58 13.40
CA SER A 24 -3.34 -8.18 13.82
C SER A 24 -3.51 -9.59 13.27
N GLU A 25 -4.27 -10.43 13.97
CA GLU A 25 -4.65 -11.74 13.45
C GLU A 25 -5.45 -11.57 12.15
N GLY A 26 -5.15 -12.39 11.14
CA GLY A 26 -5.80 -12.32 9.83
C GLY A 26 -5.28 -11.22 8.89
N GLN A 27 -4.33 -10.39 9.31
CA GLN A 27 -3.75 -9.36 8.44
C GLN A 27 -2.94 -9.99 7.28
N GLU A 28 -3.23 -9.56 6.05
CA GLU A 28 -2.53 -10.01 4.85
C GLU A 28 -1.31 -9.14 4.52
N PHE A 29 -0.28 -9.76 3.94
CA PHE A 29 0.96 -9.10 3.55
C PHE A 29 1.41 -9.55 2.16
N TYR A 30 1.98 -8.63 1.39
CA TYR A 30 2.86 -8.97 0.28
C TYR A 30 4.24 -9.33 0.82
N ILE A 31 4.83 -10.41 0.28
CA ILE A 31 6.17 -10.87 0.64
C ILE A 31 7.13 -10.65 -0.51
N THR A 32 8.26 -10.01 -0.22
CA THR A 32 9.36 -9.82 -1.18
C THR A 32 10.66 -10.30 -0.56
N GLN A 33 11.49 -10.96 -1.35
CA GLN A 33 12.85 -11.34 -0.94
C GLN A 33 13.87 -10.52 -1.73
N GLU A 34 14.69 -9.77 -1.01
CA GLU A 34 15.78 -8.97 -1.55
C GLU A 34 17.02 -9.84 -1.87
N LYS A 35 17.97 -9.29 -2.64
CA LYS A 35 19.18 -10.01 -3.06
C LYS A 35 20.08 -10.44 -1.91
N ASP A 36 20.05 -9.73 -0.78
CA ASP A 36 20.80 -10.03 0.43
C ASP A 36 20.12 -11.09 1.33
N GLY A 37 18.95 -11.58 0.90
CA GLY A 37 18.14 -12.55 1.64
C GLY A 37 17.17 -11.90 2.64
N THR A 38 17.10 -10.57 2.71
CA THR A 38 16.11 -9.86 3.53
C THR A 38 14.70 -10.18 3.04
N ILE A 39 13.81 -10.53 3.98
CA ILE A 39 12.38 -10.71 3.70
C ILE A 39 11.65 -9.45 4.14
N LEU A 40 11.00 -8.78 3.20
CA LEU A 40 10.12 -7.64 3.45
C LEU A 40 8.66 -8.10 3.48
N LEU A 41 7.93 -7.67 4.50
CA LEU A 41 6.50 -7.89 4.65
C LEU A 41 5.79 -6.54 4.55
N THR A 42 5.06 -6.33 3.47
CA THR A 42 4.30 -5.09 3.24
C THR A 42 2.83 -5.36 3.49
N PRO A 43 2.17 -4.70 4.46
CA PRO A 43 0.77 -4.94 4.73
C PRO A 43 -0.07 -4.60 3.50
N LYS A 44 -1.02 -5.47 3.18
CA LYS A 44 -1.99 -5.20 2.11
C LYS A 44 -3.03 -4.21 2.67
N ILE A 45 -3.04 -3.01 2.10
CA ILE A 45 -4.04 -1.99 2.44
C ILE A 45 -5.23 -2.22 1.52
N GLU A 46 -6.39 -2.52 2.10
CA GLU A 46 -7.63 -2.77 1.32
C GLU A 46 -8.10 -1.52 0.58
N ASP A 47 -8.04 -0.36 1.23
CA ASP A 47 -8.43 0.90 0.63
C ASP A 47 -7.69 2.08 1.29
N TYR A 48 -6.85 2.75 0.51
CA TYR A 48 -6.09 3.93 0.92
C TYR A 48 -7.00 5.14 1.20
N PHE A 49 -8.24 5.12 0.69
CA PHE A 49 -9.19 6.21 0.72
C PHE A 49 -10.36 5.98 1.69
N ALA A 50 -10.39 4.85 2.41
CA ALA A 50 -11.51 4.44 3.25
C ALA A 50 -11.93 5.47 4.30
N ASN A 51 -10.99 6.30 4.76
CA ASN A 51 -11.21 7.30 5.81
C ASN A 51 -11.16 8.75 5.29
N VAL A 52 -11.27 8.94 3.97
CA VAL A 52 -11.10 10.25 3.37
C VAL A 52 -12.46 10.87 3.11
N GLY A 53 -12.70 12.02 3.73
CA GLY A 53 -13.87 12.84 3.48
C GLY A 53 -13.87 13.41 2.06
N LYS A 54 -15.05 13.74 1.53
CA LYS A 54 -15.19 14.37 0.21
C LYS A 54 -14.28 15.61 0.11
N GLY A 55 -13.38 15.62 -0.88
CA GLY A 55 -12.41 16.71 -1.09
C GLY A 55 -11.08 16.55 -0.33
N GLY A 56 -10.84 15.45 0.39
CA GLY A 56 -9.65 15.29 1.23
C GLY A 56 -8.31 15.16 0.51
N PHE A 57 -8.31 15.02 -0.81
CA PHE A 57 -7.12 15.05 -1.66
C PHE A 57 -7.21 16.08 -2.78
N VAL A 58 -8.24 16.93 -2.77
CA VAL A 58 -8.36 18.03 -3.72
C VAL A 58 -7.53 19.18 -3.16
N ASP A 59 -6.49 19.59 -3.90
CA ASP A 59 -5.69 20.75 -3.54
C ASP A 59 -5.95 21.94 -4.49
N THR A 60 -5.26 23.04 -4.24
CA THR A 60 -5.42 24.27 -5.03
C THR A 60 -4.96 24.13 -6.48
N GLU A 61 -4.15 23.12 -6.81
CA GLU A 61 -3.74 22.84 -8.20
C GLU A 61 -4.85 22.10 -8.95
N ASP A 62 -5.62 21.25 -8.27
CA ASP A 62 -6.80 20.58 -8.85
C ASP A 62 -7.92 21.55 -9.26
N ASP A 63 -8.03 22.70 -8.60
CA ASP A 63 -9.00 23.75 -8.96
C ASP A 63 -8.76 24.28 -10.39
N LEU A 64 -7.50 24.34 -10.84
CA LEU A 64 -7.14 24.79 -12.19
C LEU A 64 -7.54 23.78 -13.26
N ALA A 65 -7.60 22.49 -12.91
CA ALA A 65 -7.97 21.41 -13.84
C ALA A 65 -9.50 21.27 -14.00
N GLN A 66 -10.29 21.66 -13.00
CA GLN A 66 -11.76 21.56 -13.05
C GLN A 66 -12.42 22.56 -14.03
N GLY A 67 -11.74 23.66 -14.36
CA GLY A 67 -12.23 24.72 -15.24
C GLY A 67 -11.79 24.62 -16.70
N PHE A 68 -11.06 23.58 -17.10
CA PHE A 68 -10.51 23.49 -18.44
C PHE A 68 -11.56 23.03 -19.46
N ALA A 69 -11.99 23.95 -20.34
CA ALA A 69 -12.84 23.65 -21.48
C ALA A 69 -12.00 23.70 -22.76
N THR A 70 -11.85 22.56 -23.44
CA THR A 70 -11.22 22.52 -24.77
C THR A 70 -12.20 23.07 -25.80
N THR A 71 -11.90 24.21 -26.41
CA THR A 71 -12.56 24.64 -27.64
C THR A 71 -11.85 23.99 -28.82
N GLY A 72 -12.48 23.00 -29.45
CA GLY A 72 -11.99 22.43 -30.70
C GLY A 72 -12.20 23.42 -31.84
N SER A 73 -11.15 23.69 -32.61
CA SER A 73 -11.25 24.26 -33.95
C SER A 73 -10.67 23.25 -34.92
N GLU A 74 -11.41 22.89 -35.96
CA GLU A 74 -10.84 22.14 -37.08
C GLU A 74 -9.77 23.01 -37.75
N LEU A 75 -8.64 22.41 -38.10
CA LEU A 75 -7.64 23.09 -38.92
C LEU A 75 -8.20 23.16 -40.35
N ASP A 76 -8.49 24.37 -40.83
CA ASP A 76 -8.75 24.57 -42.26
C ASP A 76 -7.47 24.24 -43.02
N ASN A 77 -7.53 23.17 -43.84
CA ASN A 77 -6.44 22.73 -44.73
C ASN A 77 -6.27 23.67 -45.93
#